data_AF-A0A8B9YT29-F1
#
_entry.id   AF-A0A8B9YT29-F1
#
_cell.length_a   1.000
_cell.length_b   1.000
_cell.length_c   1.000
_cell.angle_alpha   90.00
_cell.angle_beta   90.00
_cell.angle_gamma   90.00
#
_symmetry.space_group_name_H-M   'P 1'
#
loop_
_entity.id
_entity.type
_entity.pdbx_description
1 polymer ?
#
loop_
_entity_poly.entity_id
_entity_poly.type
_entity_poly.pdbx_seq_one_letter_code
_entity_poly.pdbx_strand_id
1 'polypeptide(L)'
;MKIRRYLPMVGWLFLLLIRAWIRLRLGLLVSHLRIEGARNIVIKVNHIQMQNFIKSKSVQKTPPKSIPITEFSPQISKPCISGWVAASRLRTGYTRLPRGSPWGVCPQVQLRHEEGSGHLRWELEASYGKHWDDSRNRRRLRILHTFQNDSGPALSNHVLEFVLQVLERQVDYRMQLHHLSVRHPHVETSTHLKGQYNGRLPFVAGVQWKDTSRATLWKWEGALNLNSPWLMVSMAHRLYWPNRAMFQTVLELTLGKAWTLKNLVMNVACRGQGLQRQGKIHVYTPATTYLRVSTVTALAQSLFSSWSEIESAWSEAVQSEIHAENSQDRKILRCWLKGPQRELNLTAAYRHTEQPWKSHVLLTALGTGARGHPEGLQLEGVLEELVQDRSLYRKQGTFSLRHPWTVPLPQRILLQETFTADRRHQRYSLETRVVLGAQEETLQTVVLGYQAGHPYVSGLQGSTGRVPSASDPSVCVCVCTHVCMYVVVPPRSARA
;
A
#
# COMPACT_ATOMS: atom_id res chain seq x y z
N MET A 1 22.90 13.67 -0.09
CA MET A 1 22.01 13.57 -1.27
C MET A 1 21.15 12.29 -1.18
N LYS A 2 20.07 12.30 -0.38
CA LYS A 2 19.12 11.15 -0.19
C LYS A 2 17.65 11.59 -0.23
N ILE A 3 17.36 12.75 -0.85
CA ILE A 3 16.03 13.39 -0.89
C ILE A 3 15.21 12.95 -2.12
N ARG A 4 15.86 12.51 -3.21
CA ARG A 4 15.15 12.13 -4.45
C ARG A 4 14.38 10.80 -4.41
N ARG A 5 14.55 9.96 -3.39
CA ARG A 5 13.88 8.63 -3.32
C ARG A 5 12.55 8.61 -2.57
N TYR A 6 12.21 9.63 -1.77
CA TYR A 6 10.98 9.64 -0.95
C TYR A 6 9.86 10.54 -1.50
N LEU A 7 10.18 11.52 -2.36
CA LEU A 7 9.21 12.35 -3.07
C LEU A 7 8.22 11.54 -3.96
N PRO A 8 8.63 10.49 -4.69
CA PRO A 8 7.70 9.71 -5.49
C PRO A 8 6.80 8.78 -4.66
N MET A 9 7.18 8.36 -3.45
CA MET A 9 6.34 7.47 -2.62
C MET A 9 5.12 8.19 -2.04
N VAL A 10 5.28 9.42 -1.55
CA VAL A 10 4.17 10.20 -1.00
C VAL A 10 3.24 10.69 -2.12
N GLY A 11 3.81 11.10 -3.26
CA GLY A 11 3.05 11.41 -4.47
C GLY A 11 2.29 10.21 -5.05
N TRP A 12 2.87 9.01 -5.03
CA TRP A 12 2.19 7.77 -5.45
C TRP A 12 1.10 7.34 -4.48
N LEU A 13 1.33 7.44 -3.17
CA LEU A 13 0.30 7.17 -2.16
C LEU A 13 -0.87 8.16 -2.29
N PHE A 14 -0.57 9.42 -2.61
CA PHE A 14 -1.55 10.48 -2.84
C PHE A 14 -2.35 10.27 -4.15
N LEU A 15 -1.69 9.89 -5.26
CA LEU A 15 -2.35 9.50 -6.50
C LEU A 15 -3.18 8.22 -6.35
N LEU A 16 -2.74 7.27 -5.52
CA LEU A 16 -3.50 6.07 -5.17
C LEU A 16 -4.72 6.39 -4.31
N LEU A 17 -4.61 7.31 -3.34
CA LEU A 17 -5.72 7.74 -2.51
C LEU A 17 -6.72 8.60 -3.29
N ILE A 18 -6.26 9.46 -4.20
CA ILE A 18 -7.13 10.19 -5.12
C ILE A 18 -7.80 9.24 -6.12
N ARG A 19 -7.07 8.28 -6.71
CA ARG A 19 -7.67 7.25 -7.57
C ARG A 19 -8.65 6.35 -6.81
N ALA A 20 -8.37 6.03 -5.55
CA ALA A 20 -9.27 5.25 -4.69
C ALA A 20 -10.52 6.04 -4.31
N TRP A 21 -10.39 7.33 -4.00
CA TRP A 21 -11.51 8.23 -3.70
C TRP A 21 -12.37 8.51 -4.94
N ILE A 22 -11.75 8.73 -6.10
CA ILE A 22 -12.44 8.85 -7.40
C ILE A 22 -13.11 7.53 -7.77
N ARG A 23 -12.47 6.36 -7.56
CA ARG A 23 -13.11 5.04 -7.78
C ARG A 23 -14.24 4.76 -6.79
N LEU A 24 -14.13 5.17 -5.52
CA LEU A 24 -15.22 5.04 -4.55
C LEU A 24 -16.42 5.91 -4.96
N ARG A 25 -16.20 7.15 -5.41
CA ARG A 25 -17.28 8.06 -5.83
C ARG A 25 -17.85 7.76 -7.23
N LEU A 26 -17.04 7.33 -8.21
CA LEU A 26 -17.56 6.84 -9.49
C LEU A 26 -18.25 5.48 -9.34
N GLY A 27 -17.77 4.61 -8.44
CA GLY A 27 -18.45 3.37 -8.08
C GLY A 27 -19.81 3.62 -7.44
N LEU A 28 -19.95 4.70 -6.65
CA LEU A 28 -21.22 5.20 -6.11
C LEU A 28 -22.16 5.80 -7.18
N LEU A 29 -21.63 6.29 -8.30
CA LEU A 29 -22.45 6.78 -9.42
C LEU A 29 -22.99 5.63 -10.30
N VAL A 30 -22.26 4.51 -10.38
CA VAL A 30 -22.71 3.30 -11.11
C VAL A 30 -23.63 2.42 -10.24
N SER A 31 -23.50 2.47 -8.91
CA SER A 31 -24.36 1.72 -7.98
C SER A 31 -25.71 2.37 -7.65
N HIS A 32 -26.01 3.55 -8.21
CA HIS A 32 -27.38 4.08 -8.23
C HIS A 32 -28.26 3.44 -9.32
N LEU A 33 -27.71 2.54 -10.14
CA LEU A 33 -28.42 1.63 -11.04
C LEU A 33 -28.03 0.19 -10.69
N ARG A 34 -28.94 -0.57 -10.06
CA ARG A 34 -28.79 -1.89 -9.41
C ARG A 34 -28.25 -1.89 -7.98
N ILE A 35 -29.16 -1.64 -7.05
CA ILE A 35 -29.14 -2.26 -5.73
C ILE A 35 -29.99 -3.52 -5.81
N GLU A 36 -29.36 -4.69 -5.86
CA GLU A 36 -29.90 -5.96 -5.37
C GLU A 36 -28.75 -6.98 -5.26
N GLY A 37 -28.55 -7.56 -4.08
CA GLY A 37 -27.71 -8.76 -3.88
C GLY A 37 -26.36 -8.56 -3.17
N ALA A 38 -26.25 -9.16 -1.98
CA ALA A 38 -25.11 -9.18 -1.05
C ALA A 38 -23.74 -9.63 -1.60
N ARG A 39 -22.63 -9.18 -0.96
CA ARG A 39 -21.64 -10.00 -0.20
C ARG A 39 -20.31 -9.26 0.07
N ASN A 40 -19.85 -9.37 1.34
CA ASN A 40 -18.46 -9.36 1.85
C ASN A 40 -17.51 -8.20 1.49
N ILE A 41 -17.33 -7.25 2.43
CA ILE A 41 -16.18 -6.35 2.47
C ILE A 41 -15.08 -7.00 3.31
N VAL A 42 -13.99 -7.41 2.65
CA VAL A 42 -12.75 -7.87 3.31
C VAL A 42 -11.85 -6.65 3.55
N ILE A 43 -11.69 -6.27 4.82
CA ILE A 43 -10.74 -5.22 5.23
C ILE A 43 -9.33 -5.84 5.25
N LYS A 44 -8.50 -5.50 4.25
CA LYS A 44 -7.07 -5.83 4.26
C LYS A 44 -6.32 -4.91 5.24
N VAL A 45 -6.07 -5.41 6.45
CA VAL A 45 -5.16 -4.80 7.40
C VAL A 45 -3.70 -5.06 6.96
N ASN A 46 -2.86 -4.03 7.05
CA ASN A 46 -1.48 -3.99 6.58
C ASN A 46 -0.62 -5.19 7.01
N HIS A 47 -0.44 -6.12 6.08
CA HIS A 47 0.31 -7.38 6.18
C HIS A 47 1.84 -7.22 6.14
N ILE A 48 2.36 -6.00 5.96
CA ILE A 48 3.78 -5.78 5.60
C ILE A 48 4.72 -5.76 6.81
N GLN A 49 4.26 -5.38 8.02
CA GLN A 49 5.15 -5.39 9.20
C GLN A 49 5.18 -6.74 9.94
N MET A 50 4.09 -7.51 9.92
CA MET A 50 4.02 -8.82 10.57
C MET A 50 4.87 -9.87 9.83
N GLN A 51 4.95 -9.80 8.50
CA GLN A 51 5.84 -10.67 7.72
C GLN A 51 7.32 -10.44 8.02
N ASN A 52 7.73 -9.21 8.35
CA ASN A 52 9.14 -8.93 8.65
C ASN A 52 9.55 -9.41 10.05
N PHE A 53 8.60 -9.48 11.00
CA PHE A 53 8.84 -10.10 12.32
C PHE A 53 8.95 -11.63 12.23
N ILE A 54 8.19 -12.26 11.31
CA ILE A 54 8.21 -13.72 11.10
C ILE A 54 9.41 -14.16 10.24
N LYS A 55 9.87 -13.33 9.28
CA LYS A 55 10.96 -13.67 8.35
C LYS A 55 12.38 -13.42 8.87
N SER A 56 12.57 -12.71 9.98
CA SER A 56 13.91 -12.27 10.42
C SER A 56 14.76 -13.34 11.12
N LYS A 57 14.41 -14.64 11.04
CA LYS A 57 15.22 -15.73 11.62
C LYS A 57 15.57 -16.88 10.68
N SER A 58 15.38 -16.74 9.36
CA SER A 58 15.82 -17.76 8.41
C SER A 58 16.56 -17.15 7.21
N VAL A 59 17.79 -17.64 7.01
CA VAL A 59 18.63 -17.55 5.81
C VAL A 59 19.58 -16.34 5.72
N GLN A 60 20.78 -16.60 6.21
CA GLN A 60 22.04 -15.95 5.89
C GLN A 60 22.50 -16.47 4.51
N LYS A 61 22.38 -15.66 3.44
CA LYS A 61 23.08 -15.89 2.16
C LYS A 61 23.45 -14.55 1.52
N THR A 62 24.69 -14.51 1.05
CA THR A 62 25.47 -13.39 0.48
C THR A 62 24.79 -12.65 -0.67
N PRO A 63 25.05 -11.33 -0.84
CA PRO A 63 24.53 -10.55 -1.96
C PRO A 63 25.36 -10.74 -3.24
N PRO A 64 24.76 -10.77 -4.44
CA PRO A 64 25.52 -10.72 -5.68
C PRO A 64 25.92 -9.29 -6.07
N LYS A 65 27.03 -9.24 -6.79
CA LYS A 65 27.82 -8.07 -7.22
C LYS A 65 27.03 -7.05 -8.03
N SER A 66 27.35 -5.78 -7.80
CA SER A 66 26.91 -4.60 -8.55
C SER A 66 27.47 -4.56 -9.97
N ILE A 67 26.60 -4.34 -10.95
CA ILE A 67 26.94 -3.96 -12.33
C ILE A 67 26.72 -2.43 -12.45
N PRO A 68 27.62 -1.66 -13.09
CA PRO A 68 27.50 -0.21 -13.18
C PRO A 68 26.41 0.17 -14.20
N ILE A 69 25.49 1.04 -13.78
CA ILE A 69 24.50 1.66 -14.67
C ILE A 69 25.05 3.00 -15.11
N THR A 70 25.30 3.11 -16.41
CA THR A 70 25.75 4.30 -17.13
C THR A 70 24.81 5.48 -16.91
N GLU A 71 25.40 6.66 -16.71
CA GLU A 71 24.72 7.94 -16.51
C GLU A 71 23.77 8.28 -17.67
N PHE A 72 22.47 8.31 -17.40
CA PHE A 72 21.50 8.97 -18.28
C PHE A 72 21.41 10.46 -17.91
N SER A 73 22.12 11.28 -18.68
CA SER A 73 21.96 12.74 -18.71
C SER A 73 20.66 13.08 -19.45
N PRO A 74 19.68 13.78 -18.84
CA PRO A 74 18.50 14.21 -19.58
C PRO A 74 18.87 15.45 -20.40
N GLN A 75 19.31 15.23 -21.64
CA GLN A 75 19.27 16.27 -22.65
C GLN A 75 17.81 16.62 -22.89
N ILE A 76 17.41 17.81 -22.44
CA ILE A 76 16.16 18.43 -22.84
C ILE A 76 16.27 18.67 -24.34
N SER A 77 15.47 17.93 -25.09
CA SER A 77 15.30 18.09 -26.52
C SER A 77 14.92 19.52 -26.83
N LYS A 78 15.83 20.22 -27.53
CA LYS A 78 15.51 21.43 -28.28
C LYS A 78 14.40 21.05 -29.27
N PRO A 79 13.27 21.77 -29.37
CA PRO A 79 12.42 21.63 -30.53
C PRO A 79 13.24 22.12 -31.73
N CYS A 80 13.61 21.19 -32.60
CA CYS A 80 14.17 21.48 -33.91
C CYS A 80 13.16 22.31 -34.70
N ILE A 81 13.38 23.61 -34.74
CA ILE A 81 13.12 24.40 -35.94
C ILE A 81 14.51 24.76 -36.47
N SER A 82 15.15 23.76 -37.07
CA SER A 82 16.37 23.95 -37.84
C SER A 82 15.99 24.50 -39.21
N GLY A 83 16.29 25.76 -39.43
CA GLY A 83 16.24 26.40 -40.73
C GLY A 83 16.05 27.88 -40.58
N TRP A 84 17.10 28.65 -40.90
CA TRP A 84 17.16 30.10 -41.02
C TRP A 84 17.43 30.88 -39.73
N VAL A 85 18.69 30.85 -39.28
CA VAL A 85 19.33 32.04 -38.70
C VAL A 85 20.65 32.26 -39.42
N ALA A 86 20.58 33.01 -40.53
CA ALA A 86 21.64 33.93 -40.86
C ALA A 86 21.12 35.30 -40.44
N ALA A 87 21.90 36.03 -39.64
CA ALA A 87 21.63 37.39 -39.23
C ALA A 87 21.21 38.22 -40.46
N SER A 88 19.91 38.42 -40.58
CA SER A 88 19.35 39.20 -41.66
C SER A 88 18.13 39.88 -41.08
N ARG A 89 18.19 41.20 -41.10
CA ARG A 89 17.01 42.06 -41.08
C ARG A 89 16.23 41.71 -42.35
N LEU A 90 15.51 40.59 -42.34
CA LEU A 90 14.61 40.16 -43.41
C LEU A 90 13.40 41.10 -43.36
N ARG A 91 13.60 42.33 -43.86
CA ARG A 91 12.55 42.94 -44.68
C ARG A 91 12.39 41.98 -45.85
N THR A 92 11.38 41.12 -45.81
CA THR A 92 10.78 40.69 -47.07
C THR A 92 10.43 41.98 -47.81
N GLY A 93 11.21 42.26 -48.85
CA GLY A 93 11.16 43.51 -49.58
C GLY A 93 9.74 43.74 -50.07
N TYR A 94 9.29 44.99 -49.99
CA TYR A 94 8.24 45.43 -50.88
C TYR A 94 8.74 45.20 -52.31
N THR A 95 8.25 44.18 -52.99
CA THR A 95 8.16 44.25 -54.44
C THR A 95 7.12 45.33 -54.74
N ARG A 96 7.59 46.57 -54.94
CA ARG A 96 6.82 47.53 -55.75
C ARG A 96 6.71 46.89 -57.13
N LEU A 97 5.56 46.32 -57.42
CA LEU A 97 5.18 46.11 -58.81
C LEU A 97 5.19 47.50 -59.50
N PRO A 98 5.70 47.60 -60.73
CA PRO A 98 5.64 48.84 -61.49
C PRO A 98 4.18 49.31 -61.59
N ARG A 99 3.96 50.63 -61.54
CA ARG A 99 2.61 51.19 -61.71
C ARG A 99 2.02 50.66 -63.02
N GLY A 100 0.96 49.86 -62.92
CA GLY A 100 0.25 49.28 -64.06
C GLY A 100 0.03 47.76 -64.06
N SER A 101 0.37 47.01 -62.99
CA SER A 101 0.07 45.56 -62.93
C SER A 101 -1.35 45.27 -62.41
N PRO A 102 -2.19 44.48 -63.10
CA PRO A 102 -3.58 44.17 -62.69
C PRO A 102 -3.70 43.01 -61.69
N TRP A 103 -2.60 42.61 -61.03
CA TRP A 103 -2.59 41.49 -60.09
C TRP A 103 -2.54 42.00 -58.64
N GLY A 104 -3.57 41.61 -57.88
CA GLY A 104 -3.87 42.06 -56.52
C GLY A 104 -2.77 41.77 -55.49
N VAL A 105 -2.90 42.47 -54.36
CA VAL A 105 -2.00 42.47 -53.20
C VAL A 105 -1.73 41.05 -52.69
N CYS A 106 -0.46 40.65 -52.58
CA CYS A 106 -0.06 39.33 -52.07
C CYS A 106 -0.24 39.18 -50.54
N PRO A 107 -0.32 37.94 -50.02
CA PRO A 107 -0.28 37.67 -48.58
C PRO A 107 0.95 38.33 -47.93
N GLN A 108 0.72 39.21 -46.96
CA GLN A 108 1.79 39.85 -46.22
C GLN A 108 2.00 39.11 -44.90
N VAL A 109 3.17 38.50 -44.76
CA VAL A 109 3.66 37.91 -43.51
C VAL A 109 4.84 38.76 -43.05
N GLN A 110 4.70 39.37 -41.88
CA GLN A 110 5.75 40.13 -41.22
C GLN A 110 6.18 39.38 -39.96
N LEU A 111 7.47 39.03 -39.89
CA LEU A 111 8.10 38.49 -38.70
C LEU A 111 9.06 39.54 -38.13
N ARG A 112 8.93 39.84 -36.83
CA ARG A 112 9.87 40.68 -36.07
C ARG A 112 10.48 39.83 -34.96
N HIS A 113 11.79 39.97 -34.80
CA HIS A 113 12.55 39.28 -33.79
C HIS A 113 13.49 40.29 -33.13
N GLU A 114 13.39 40.41 -31.81
CA GLU A 114 14.23 41.26 -30.97
C GLU A 114 14.83 40.37 -29.87
N GLU A 115 16.16 40.36 -29.78
CA GLU A 115 16.92 39.55 -28.82
C GLU A 115 17.93 40.43 -28.09
N GLY A 116 17.94 40.36 -26.76
CA GLY A 116 18.84 41.08 -25.88
C GLY A 116 19.25 40.22 -24.68
N SER A 117 20.18 40.70 -23.86
CA SER A 117 20.68 40.00 -22.67
C SER A 117 19.59 39.85 -21.59
N GLY A 118 18.76 38.81 -21.71
CA GLY A 118 17.63 38.56 -20.81
C GLY A 118 16.26 38.98 -21.37
N HIS A 119 16.18 39.41 -22.63
CA HIS A 119 14.91 39.75 -23.28
C HIS A 119 14.83 39.08 -24.66
N LEU A 120 13.73 38.40 -24.92
CA LEU A 120 13.43 37.82 -26.23
C LEU A 120 12.00 38.17 -26.60
N ARG A 121 11.80 38.84 -27.73
CA ARG A 121 10.49 39.17 -28.25
C ARG A 121 10.38 38.71 -29.70
N TRP A 122 9.34 37.93 -29.99
CA TRP A 122 8.97 37.59 -31.35
C TRP A 122 7.55 38.06 -31.63
N GLU A 123 7.33 38.60 -32.82
CA GLU A 123 6.02 39.04 -33.30
C GLU A 123 5.81 38.55 -34.74
N LEU A 124 4.75 37.80 -34.97
CA LEU A 124 4.29 37.35 -36.29
C LEU A 124 2.97 38.01 -36.60
N GLU A 125 2.94 38.81 -37.64
CA GLU A 125 1.70 39.35 -38.21
C GLU A 125 1.50 38.71 -39.59
N ALA A 126 0.40 38.00 -39.76
CA ALA A 126 0.03 37.37 -41.02
C ALA A 126 -1.33 37.89 -41.48
N SER A 127 -1.39 38.31 -42.74
CA SER A 127 -2.66 38.63 -43.39
C SER A 127 -3.15 37.46 -44.24
N TYR A 128 -4.44 37.13 -44.13
CA TYR A 128 -5.10 36.02 -44.82
C TYR A 128 -6.47 36.48 -45.37
N GLY A 129 -6.96 35.91 -46.48
CA GLY A 129 -8.18 36.38 -47.13
C GLY A 129 -8.47 35.62 -48.43
N LYS A 130 -9.72 35.67 -48.90
CA LYS A 130 -10.11 35.01 -50.18
C LYS A 130 -9.93 35.93 -51.39
N HIS A 131 -10.23 37.22 -51.23
CA HIS A 131 -10.07 38.28 -52.23
C HIS A 131 -9.28 39.42 -51.59
N TRP A 132 -8.18 39.83 -52.23
CA TRP A 132 -7.17 40.71 -51.64
C TRP A 132 -7.27 42.17 -52.06
N ASP A 133 -8.08 42.40 -53.08
CA ASP A 133 -8.54 43.68 -53.61
C ASP A 133 -9.61 44.34 -52.72
N ASP A 134 -10.37 43.56 -51.95
CA ASP A 134 -11.36 44.06 -50.99
C ASP A 134 -10.76 44.20 -49.58
N SER A 135 -10.66 45.45 -49.09
CA SER A 135 -10.20 45.75 -47.73
C SER A 135 -11.08 45.13 -46.65
N ARG A 136 -12.33 44.78 -46.96
CA ARG A 136 -13.26 44.08 -46.05
C ARG A 136 -12.98 42.57 -45.94
N ASN A 137 -12.21 41.99 -46.86
CA ASN A 137 -11.88 40.57 -46.92
C ASN A 137 -10.45 40.25 -46.42
N ARG A 138 -9.65 41.29 -46.14
CA ARG A 138 -8.31 41.16 -45.55
C ARG A 138 -8.40 40.89 -44.05
N ARG A 139 -8.06 39.68 -43.64
CA ARG A 139 -8.03 39.24 -42.25
C ARG A 139 -6.63 39.32 -41.67
N ARG A 140 -6.49 39.58 -40.37
CA ARG A 140 -5.21 39.72 -39.66
C ARG A 140 -5.13 38.82 -38.45
N LEU A 141 -4.08 38.00 -38.46
CA LEU A 141 -3.63 37.20 -37.33
C LEU A 141 -2.36 37.83 -36.78
N ARG A 142 -2.36 38.15 -35.49
CA ARG A 142 -1.16 38.61 -34.79
C ARG A 142 -0.86 37.66 -33.65
N ILE A 143 0.37 37.18 -33.62
CA ILE A 143 0.89 36.38 -32.53
C ILE A 143 2.14 37.08 -31.99
N LEU A 144 2.18 37.28 -30.68
CA LEU A 144 3.27 37.92 -29.98
C LEU A 144 3.70 37.01 -28.84
N HIS A 145 5.00 36.90 -28.64
CA HIS A 145 5.58 36.19 -27.53
C HIS A 145 6.74 36.98 -26.99
N THR A 146 6.75 37.16 -25.69
CA THR A 146 7.76 37.93 -24.98
C THR A 146 8.26 37.09 -23.82
N PHE A 147 9.58 36.96 -23.72
CA PHE A 147 10.26 36.35 -22.60
C PHE A 147 11.20 37.38 -21.99
N GLN A 148 11.10 37.53 -20.67
CA GLN A 148 11.95 38.39 -19.86
C GLN A 148 12.58 37.56 -18.77
N ASN A 149 13.87 37.78 -18.56
CA ASN A 149 14.69 37.08 -17.59
C ASN A 149 15.47 38.09 -16.75
N ASP A 150 14.89 38.43 -15.60
CA ASP A 150 15.50 39.34 -14.62
C ASP A 150 16.19 38.55 -13.50
N SER A 151 16.87 37.46 -13.85
CA SER A 151 17.53 36.59 -12.88
C SER A 151 18.89 37.16 -12.45
N GLY A 152 19.17 37.02 -11.16
CA GLY A 152 20.47 37.27 -10.54
C GLY A 152 20.97 36.07 -9.72
N PRO A 153 22.08 36.21 -8.99
CA PRO A 153 22.71 35.10 -8.27
C PRO A 153 21.81 34.44 -7.20
N ALA A 154 20.95 35.22 -6.54
CA ALA A 154 20.07 34.77 -5.47
C ALA A 154 18.58 34.70 -5.88
N LEU A 155 18.27 35.15 -7.10
CA LEU A 155 16.91 35.38 -7.58
C LEU A 155 16.77 34.82 -8.99
N SER A 156 15.81 33.93 -9.23
CA SER A 156 15.38 33.60 -10.59
C SER A 156 14.02 34.24 -10.84
N ASN A 157 13.95 35.12 -11.84
CA ASN A 157 12.71 35.78 -12.23
C ASN A 157 12.52 35.64 -13.74
N HIS A 158 11.47 34.94 -14.15
CA HIS A 158 11.14 34.70 -15.54
C HIS A 158 9.70 35.10 -15.80
N VAL A 159 9.50 35.94 -16.81
CA VAL A 159 8.17 36.30 -17.29
C VAL A 159 8.04 35.88 -18.73
N LEU A 160 7.02 35.08 -19.01
CA LEU A 160 6.65 34.64 -20.33
C LEU A 160 5.25 35.17 -20.63
N GLU A 161 5.12 35.91 -21.71
CA GLU A 161 3.85 36.42 -22.20
C GLU A 161 3.62 35.93 -23.63
N PHE A 162 2.42 35.43 -23.89
CA PHE A 162 1.95 35.03 -25.21
C PHE A 162 0.63 35.73 -25.49
N VAL A 163 0.53 36.40 -26.62
CA VAL A 163 -0.67 37.10 -27.08
C VAL A 163 -1.05 36.58 -28.46
N LEU A 164 -2.32 36.23 -28.63
CA LEU A 164 -2.92 35.80 -29.88
C LEU A 164 -4.14 36.68 -30.17
N GLN A 165 -4.06 37.42 -31.26
CA GLN A 165 -5.11 38.33 -31.71
C GLN A 165 -5.61 37.92 -33.09
N VAL A 166 -6.92 37.70 -33.18
CA VAL A 166 -7.64 37.44 -34.44
C VAL A 166 -8.82 38.39 -34.49
N LEU A 167 -8.62 39.54 -35.15
CA LEU A 167 -9.57 40.66 -35.13
C LEU A 167 -10.94 40.24 -35.67
N GLU A 168 -10.96 39.43 -36.73
CA GLU A 168 -12.21 39.05 -37.41
C GLU A 168 -13.06 38.09 -36.60
N ARG A 169 -12.42 37.29 -35.74
CA ARG A 169 -13.12 36.39 -34.81
C ARG A 169 -13.33 37.03 -33.44
N GLN A 170 -12.95 38.32 -33.29
CA GLN A 170 -12.95 39.02 -32.00
C GLN A 170 -12.25 38.19 -30.91
N VAL A 171 -11.14 37.53 -31.25
CA VAL A 171 -10.35 36.75 -30.31
C VAL A 171 -9.15 37.59 -29.90
N ASP A 172 -9.09 37.92 -28.61
CA ASP A 172 -7.92 38.49 -27.96
C ASP A 172 -7.55 37.60 -26.77
N TYR A 173 -6.58 36.71 -26.99
CA TYR A 173 -6.11 35.77 -25.98
C TYR A 173 -4.74 36.20 -25.49
N ARG A 174 -4.58 36.29 -24.17
CA ARG A 174 -3.33 36.64 -23.51
C ARG A 174 -3.02 35.64 -22.40
N MET A 175 -1.87 35.00 -22.48
CA MET A 175 -1.35 34.08 -21.48
C MET A 175 -0.09 34.66 -20.87
N GLN A 176 -0.05 34.73 -19.54
CA GLN A 176 1.11 35.21 -18.79
C GLN A 176 1.53 34.15 -17.79
N LEU A 177 2.78 33.71 -17.88
CA LEU A 177 3.43 32.82 -16.93
C LEU A 177 4.55 33.60 -16.24
N HIS A 178 4.45 33.72 -14.92
CA HIS A 178 5.43 34.39 -14.08
C HIS A 178 6.03 33.36 -13.12
N HIS A 179 7.34 33.19 -13.16
CA HIS A 179 8.09 32.30 -12.27
C HIS A 179 9.08 33.12 -11.45
N LEU A 180 9.00 32.99 -10.13
CA LEU A 180 9.87 33.66 -9.18
C LEU A 180 10.45 32.62 -8.23
N SER A 181 11.77 32.58 -8.09
CA SER A 181 12.47 31.71 -7.14
C SER A 181 13.52 32.53 -6.39
N VAL A 182 13.32 32.74 -5.10
CA VAL A 182 14.28 33.36 -4.21
C VAL A 182 15.04 32.25 -3.47
N ARG A 183 16.36 32.33 -3.48
CA ARG A 183 17.24 31.47 -2.68
C ARG A 183 17.98 32.44 -1.77
N HIS A 184 17.87 32.30 -0.45
CA HIS A 184 18.64 32.93 0.66
C HIS A 184 17.71 33.50 1.75
N PRO A 185 17.80 33.05 3.03
CA PRO A 185 18.47 31.86 3.56
C PRO A 185 17.66 30.55 3.36
N HIS A 186 16.45 30.66 2.82
CA HIS A 186 15.52 29.57 2.51
C HIS A 186 15.18 29.61 1.01
N VAL A 187 14.58 28.54 0.48
CA VAL A 187 14.17 28.49 -0.94
C VAL A 187 12.67 28.73 -1.01
N GLU A 188 12.27 29.80 -1.69
CA GLU A 188 10.88 30.13 -1.94
C GLU A 188 10.65 30.27 -3.44
N THR A 189 9.79 29.43 -4.00
CA THR A 189 9.45 29.43 -5.41
C THR A 189 7.95 29.64 -5.59
N SER A 190 7.59 30.45 -6.58
CA SER A 190 6.22 30.70 -6.97
C SER A 190 6.10 30.73 -8.49
N THR A 191 5.06 30.11 -9.02
CA THR A 191 4.78 30.07 -10.44
C THR A 191 3.31 30.38 -10.64
N HIS A 192 3.02 31.47 -11.35
CA HIS A 192 1.69 31.96 -11.60
C HIS A 192 1.40 31.95 -13.09
N LEU A 193 0.26 31.39 -13.47
CA LEU A 193 -0.24 31.34 -14.83
C LEU A 193 -1.59 32.06 -14.88
N LYS A 194 -1.71 33.04 -15.76
CA LYS A 194 -2.94 33.78 -16.03
C LYS A 194 -3.30 33.62 -17.49
N GLY A 195 -4.49 33.12 -17.78
CA GLY A 195 -5.10 33.11 -19.10
C GLY A 195 -6.22 34.14 -19.15
N GLN A 196 -6.14 35.04 -20.11
CA GLN A 196 -7.12 36.08 -20.42
C GLN A 196 -7.71 35.80 -21.80
N TYR A 197 -9.02 35.96 -21.94
CA TYR A 197 -9.74 35.85 -23.19
C TYR A 197 -10.75 37.00 -23.29
N ASN A 198 -10.60 37.85 -24.30
CA ASN A 198 -11.43 39.01 -24.57
C ASN A 198 -11.60 39.91 -23.32
N GLY A 199 -10.48 40.19 -22.64
CA GLY A 199 -10.44 41.01 -21.42
C GLY A 199 -10.97 40.33 -20.14
N ARG A 200 -11.52 39.11 -20.21
CA ARG A 200 -11.93 38.33 -19.04
C ARG A 200 -10.80 37.40 -18.61
N LEU A 201 -10.67 37.08 -17.32
CA LEU A 201 -9.76 36.04 -16.81
C LEU A 201 -10.51 34.71 -16.68
N PRO A 202 -10.60 33.88 -17.73
CA PRO A 202 -11.16 32.55 -17.60
C PRO A 202 -10.30 31.65 -16.71
N PHE A 203 -8.99 31.89 -16.57
CA PHE A 203 -8.13 30.93 -15.88
C PHE A 203 -6.99 31.61 -15.12
N VAL A 204 -6.86 31.27 -13.84
CA VAL A 204 -5.72 31.65 -13.00
C VAL A 204 -5.25 30.42 -12.24
N ALA A 205 -3.97 30.09 -12.35
CA ALA A 205 -3.33 29.06 -11.54
C ALA A 205 -2.07 29.62 -10.87
N GLY A 206 -1.79 29.17 -9.66
CA GLY A 206 -0.63 29.54 -8.89
C GLY A 206 -0.12 28.36 -8.10
N VAL A 207 1.16 28.07 -8.19
CA VAL A 207 1.87 27.10 -7.35
C VAL A 207 2.90 27.87 -6.55
N GLN A 208 2.92 27.67 -5.24
CA GLN A 208 3.89 28.25 -4.34
C GLN A 208 4.52 27.12 -3.54
N TRP A 209 5.82 27.22 -3.30
CA TRP A 209 6.60 26.27 -2.55
C TRP A 209 7.65 26.99 -1.72
N LYS A 210 7.69 26.69 -0.43
CA LYS A 210 8.61 27.29 0.52
C LYS A 210 9.28 26.19 1.31
N ASP A 211 10.60 26.09 1.16
CA ASP A 211 11.45 25.16 1.90
C ASP A 211 12.27 25.92 2.93
N THR A 212 11.92 25.72 4.19
CA THR A 212 12.62 26.29 5.36
C THR A 212 13.44 25.23 6.09
N SER A 213 13.74 24.10 5.44
CA SER A 213 14.51 23.02 6.03
C SER A 213 15.92 23.46 6.43
N ARG A 214 16.41 22.85 7.51
CA ARG A 214 17.76 22.99 8.06
C ARG A 214 18.31 21.60 8.31
N ALA A 215 19.60 21.48 8.64
CA ALA A 215 20.30 20.19 8.76
C ALA A 215 19.55 19.10 9.55
N THR A 216 18.81 19.47 10.60
CA THR A 216 18.05 18.55 11.46
C THR A 216 16.53 18.70 11.37
N LEU A 217 16.02 19.78 10.77
CA LEU A 217 14.60 20.14 10.71
C LEU A 217 14.11 20.14 9.26
N TRP A 218 13.15 19.29 8.95
CA TRP A 218 12.49 19.29 7.64
C TRP A 218 11.17 20.03 7.75
N LYS A 219 11.10 21.22 7.16
CA LYS A 219 9.90 22.04 7.15
C LYS A 219 9.69 22.63 5.77
N TRP A 220 8.59 22.26 5.13
CA TRP A 220 8.19 22.85 3.86
C TRP A 220 6.69 23.12 3.82
N GLU A 221 6.34 24.11 3.02
CA GLU A 221 4.96 24.58 2.82
C GLU A 221 4.73 24.70 1.31
N GLY A 222 3.65 24.12 0.81
CA GLY A 222 3.26 24.20 -0.59
C GLY A 222 1.82 24.67 -0.71
N ALA A 223 1.54 25.52 -1.68
CA ALA A 223 0.17 25.95 -1.97
C ALA A 223 -0.10 25.87 -3.48
N LEU A 224 -1.30 25.43 -3.83
CA LEU A 224 -1.83 25.41 -5.18
C LEU A 224 -3.17 26.15 -5.15
N ASN A 225 -3.29 27.18 -5.97
CA ASN A 225 -4.54 27.90 -6.19
C ASN A 225 -4.90 27.82 -7.67
N LEU A 226 -6.11 27.40 -7.98
CA LEU A 226 -6.65 27.32 -9.32
C LEU A 226 -8.05 27.91 -9.33
N ASN A 227 -8.29 28.82 -10.26
CA ASN A 227 -9.55 29.53 -10.41
C ASN A 227 -9.91 29.55 -11.89
N SER A 228 -10.94 28.78 -12.26
CA SER A 228 -11.55 28.76 -13.58
C SER A 228 -13.03 29.14 -13.45
N PRO A 229 -13.81 29.37 -14.53
CA PRO A 229 -15.19 29.84 -14.39
C PRO A 229 -16.08 28.78 -13.73
N TRP A 230 -15.68 27.50 -13.78
CA TRP A 230 -16.48 26.38 -13.29
C TRP A 230 -15.90 25.74 -12.03
N LEU A 231 -14.63 25.96 -11.73
CA LEU A 231 -13.96 25.31 -10.61
C LEU A 231 -13.00 26.27 -9.90
N MET A 232 -13.13 26.34 -8.59
CA MET A 232 -12.09 26.90 -7.73
C MET A 232 -11.49 25.78 -6.89
N VAL A 233 -10.16 25.70 -6.85
CA VAL A 233 -9.40 24.78 -6.01
C VAL A 233 -8.36 25.60 -5.26
N SER A 234 -8.35 25.49 -3.94
CA SER A 234 -7.26 25.97 -3.10
C SER A 234 -6.78 24.81 -2.25
N MET A 235 -5.50 24.48 -2.37
CA MET A 235 -4.86 23.37 -1.68
C MET A 235 -3.60 23.89 -1.01
N ALA A 236 -3.48 23.69 0.31
CA ALA A 236 -2.28 24.03 1.06
C ALA A 236 -1.76 22.79 1.77
N HIS A 237 -0.46 22.56 1.70
CA HIS A 237 0.20 21.43 2.32
C HIS A 237 1.36 21.91 3.18
N ARG A 238 1.43 21.43 4.40
CA ARG A 238 2.48 21.75 5.36
C ARG A 238 3.09 20.46 5.85
N LEU A 239 4.42 20.36 5.76
CA LEU A 239 5.18 19.31 6.41
C LEU A 239 6.02 19.90 7.53
N TYR A 240 5.93 19.27 8.70
CA TYR A 240 6.76 19.58 9.85
C TYR A 240 7.38 18.29 10.40
N TRP A 241 8.69 18.18 10.30
CA TRP A 241 9.44 17.01 10.74
C TRP A 241 10.74 17.45 11.43
N PRO A 242 10.67 17.80 12.73
CA PRO A 242 11.80 18.37 13.48
C PRO A 242 12.85 17.36 13.92
N ASN A 243 12.50 16.08 14.08
CA ASN A 243 13.43 15.03 14.46
C ASN A 243 12.90 13.65 14.03
N ARG A 244 13.70 12.58 14.15
CA ARG A 244 13.28 11.21 13.79
C ARG A 244 12.08 10.68 14.59
N ALA A 245 11.79 11.30 15.72
CA ALA A 245 10.72 10.92 16.63
C ALA A 245 9.39 11.62 16.32
N MET A 246 9.37 12.74 15.59
CA MET A 246 8.15 13.52 15.36
C MET A 246 7.99 13.88 13.88
N PHE A 247 6.81 13.59 13.35
CA PHE A 247 6.40 13.88 11.99
C PHE A 247 4.97 14.40 12.02
N GLN A 248 4.70 15.49 11.31
CA GLN A 248 3.35 16.01 11.14
C GLN A 248 3.18 16.55 9.73
N THR A 249 2.09 16.18 9.08
CA THR A 249 1.73 16.68 7.76
C THR A 249 0.26 17.08 7.75
N VAL A 250 -0.02 18.28 7.25
CA VAL A 250 -1.35 18.86 7.18
C VAL A 250 -1.63 19.21 5.74
N LEU A 251 -2.77 18.76 5.24
CA LEU A 251 -3.31 19.10 3.94
C LEU A 251 -4.65 19.82 4.15
N GLU A 252 -4.79 21.01 3.60
CA GLU A 252 -6.02 21.79 3.60
C GLU A 252 -6.51 21.89 2.15
N LEU A 253 -7.79 21.62 1.91
CA LEU A 253 -8.42 21.64 0.60
C LEU A 253 -9.75 22.39 0.65
N THR A 254 -9.90 23.32 -0.29
CA THR A 254 -11.15 24.03 -0.54
C THR A 254 -11.49 23.92 -2.03
N LEU A 255 -12.72 23.52 -2.32
CA LEU A 255 -13.32 23.47 -3.64
C LEU A 255 -14.54 24.41 -3.68
N GLY A 256 -14.70 25.13 -4.78
CA GLY A 256 -15.83 26.03 -5.01
C GLY A 256 -16.35 26.02 -6.45
N LYS A 257 -17.44 26.77 -6.67
CA LYS A 257 -18.20 26.89 -7.93
C LYS A 257 -19.03 25.64 -8.23
N ALA A 258 -18.65 24.80 -9.18
CA ALA A 258 -19.43 23.61 -9.53
C ALA A 258 -19.54 22.59 -8.38
N TRP A 259 -18.58 22.58 -7.46
CA TRP A 259 -18.63 21.78 -6.23
C TRP A 259 -18.24 22.63 -5.03
N THR A 260 -18.95 22.47 -3.92
CA THR A 260 -18.68 23.20 -2.68
C THR A 260 -18.15 22.26 -1.62
N LEU A 261 -16.87 22.40 -1.29
CA LEU A 261 -16.23 21.75 -0.15
C LEU A 261 -15.33 22.79 0.51
N LYS A 262 -15.66 23.25 1.70
CA LYS A 262 -14.90 24.31 2.37
C LYS A 262 -14.03 23.72 3.47
N ASN A 263 -12.74 24.05 3.42
CA ASN A 263 -11.80 23.82 4.51
C ASN A 263 -11.73 22.34 4.96
N LEU A 264 -11.65 21.41 4.01
CA LEU A 264 -11.35 20.02 4.36
C LEU A 264 -9.89 19.94 4.79
N VAL A 265 -9.65 19.52 6.02
CA VAL A 265 -8.32 19.35 6.59
C VAL A 265 -8.04 17.89 6.84
N MET A 266 -6.91 17.40 6.31
CA MET A 266 -6.33 16.10 6.63
C MET A 266 -5.03 16.34 7.39
N ASN A 267 -5.01 15.96 8.67
CA ASN A 267 -3.85 16.03 9.54
C ASN A 267 -3.36 14.62 9.87
N VAL A 268 -2.09 14.35 9.60
CA VAL A 268 -1.42 13.11 9.97
C VAL A 268 -0.25 13.45 10.86
N ALA A 269 -0.24 12.93 12.08
CA ALA A 269 0.81 13.16 13.06
C ALA A 269 1.34 11.82 13.59
N CYS A 270 2.65 11.65 13.54
CA CYS A 270 3.36 10.52 14.13
C CYS A 270 4.34 11.04 15.19
N ARG A 271 4.33 10.41 16.35
CA ARG A 271 5.24 10.70 17.47
C ARG A 271 5.87 9.41 17.95
N GLY A 272 7.10 9.47 18.41
CA GLY A 272 7.83 8.32 18.92
C GLY A 272 8.60 8.72 20.16
N GLN A 273 8.44 7.93 21.22
CA GLN A 273 9.10 8.15 22.50
C GLN A 273 9.62 6.79 22.98
N GLY A 274 10.94 6.60 22.88
CA GLY A 274 11.57 5.31 23.16
C GLY A 274 11.01 4.19 22.27
N LEU A 275 10.44 3.17 22.92
CA LEU A 275 9.81 2.00 22.27
C LEU A 275 8.36 2.25 21.85
N GLN A 276 7.74 3.36 22.29
CA GLN A 276 6.38 3.71 21.95
C GLN A 276 6.31 4.58 20.69
N ARG A 277 5.33 4.31 19.83
CA ARG A 277 5.00 5.08 18.64
C ARG A 277 3.52 5.39 18.66
N GLN A 278 3.17 6.64 18.43
CA GLN A 278 1.80 7.12 18.34
C GLN A 278 1.57 7.66 16.92
N GLY A 279 0.49 7.22 16.28
CA GLY A 279 -0.01 7.75 15.02
C GLY A 279 -1.40 8.34 15.22
N LYS A 280 -1.67 9.48 14.61
CA LYS A 280 -2.98 10.12 14.57
C LYS A 280 -3.29 10.55 13.14
N ILE A 281 -4.48 10.21 12.67
CA ILE A 281 -5.02 10.68 11.39
C ILE A 281 -6.35 11.35 11.71
N HIS A 282 -6.52 12.59 11.26
CA HIS A 282 -7.75 13.34 11.48
C HIS A 282 -8.15 14.01 10.17
N VAL A 283 -9.33 13.68 9.67
CA VAL A 283 -9.94 14.24 8.46
C VAL A 283 -11.24 14.93 8.86
N TYR A 284 -11.29 16.25 8.72
CA TYR A 284 -12.41 17.04 9.22
C TYR A 284 -12.64 18.29 8.36
N THR A 285 -13.85 18.81 8.44
CA THR A 285 -14.21 20.18 8.06
C THR A 285 -14.58 20.94 9.33
N PRO A 286 -14.74 22.28 9.30
CA PRO A 286 -15.20 23.03 10.47
C PRO A 286 -16.54 22.54 11.04
N ALA A 287 -17.38 21.91 10.21
CA ALA A 287 -18.71 21.43 10.61
C ALA A 287 -18.75 19.94 10.99
N THR A 288 -17.82 19.11 10.50
CA THR A 288 -17.93 17.65 10.64
C THR A 288 -16.58 16.97 10.60
N THR A 289 -16.35 16.05 11.53
CA THR A 289 -15.23 15.10 11.50
C THR A 289 -15.61 13.88 10.68
N TYR A 290 -14.89 13.61 9.59
CA TYR A 290 -15.15 12.47 8.72
C TYR A 290 -14.46 11.19 9.18
N LEU A 291 -13.23 11.33 9.67
CA LEU A 291 -12.42 10.21 10.11
C LEU A 291 -11.46 10.67 11.20
N ARG A 292 -11.44 9.94 12.30
CA ARG A 292 -10.46 10.09 13.36
C ARG A 292 -9.88 8.72 13.68
N VAL A 293 -8.58 8.59 13.50
CA VAL A 293 -7.84 7.38 13.82
C VAL A 293 -6.74 7.74 14.80
N SER A 294 -6.71 7.07 15.92
CA SER A 294 -5.61 7.13 16.87
C SER A 294 -5.02 5.74 17.02
N THR A 295 -3.71 5.62 16.97
CA THR A 295 -3.00 4.36 17.19
C THR A 295 -1.80 4.62 18.07
N VAL A 296 -1.62 3.76 19.07
CA VAL A 296 -0.45 3.73 19.94
C VAL A 296 0.10 2.31 19.86
N THR A 297 1.39 2.18 19.58
CA THR A 297 2.09 0.90 19.55
C THR A 297 3.29 0.97 20.47
N ALA A 298 3.54 -0.09 21.23
CA ALA A 298 4.79 -0.29 21.95
C ALA A 298 5.42 -1.59 21.46
N LEU A 299 6.68 -1.50 21.02
CA LEU A 299 7.42 -2.65 20.52
C LEU A 299 8.69 -2.85 21.35
N ALA A 300 8.72 -3.94 22.10
CA ALA A 300 9.91 -4.46 22.78
C ALA A 300 10.41 -5.73 22.08
N GLN A 301 11.51 -6.30 22.55
CA GLN A 301 12.18 -7.44 21.91
C GLN A 301 11.28 -8.69 21.76
N SER A 302 10.45 -8.96 22.76
CA SER A 302 9.55 -10.13 22.82
C SER A 302 8.08 -9.75 23.00
N LEU A 303 7.75 -8.45 23.08
CA LEU A 303 6.41 -7.97 23.38
C LEU A 303 6.00 -6.87 22.41
N PHE A 304 4.81 -7.01 21.85
CA PHE A 304 4.15 -6.00 21.04
C PHE A 304 2.79 -5.69 21.68
N SER A 305 2.51 -4.41 21.88
CA SER A 305 1.17 -3.95 22.24
C SER A 305 0.74 -2.87 21.28
N SER A 306 -0.53 -2.89 20.88
CA SER A 306 -1.14 -1.85 20.06
C SER A 306 -2.52 -1.56 20.60
N TRP A 307 -2.82 -0.29 20.77
CA TRP A 307 -4.16 0.21 21.01
C TRP A 307 -4.53 1.15 19.89
N SER A 308 -5.70 0.97 19.30
CA SER A 308 -6.19 1.79 18.20
C SER A 308 -7.66 2.13 18.39
N GLU A 309 -8.03 3.33 17.98
CA GLU A 309 -9.41 3.82 18.02
C GLU A 309 -9.71 4.47 16.67
N ILE A 310 -10.83 4.07 16.07
CA ILE A 310 -11.28 4.51 14.75
C ILE A 310 -12.71 5.00 14.87
N GLU A 311 -12.93 6.26 14.56
CA GLU A 311 -14.23 6.91 14.53
C GLU A 311 -14.45 7.50 13.14
N SER A 312 -15.68 7.43 12.63
CA SER A 312 -16.03 8.00 11.33
C SER A 312 -17.35 8.76 11.40
N ALA A 313 -17.62 9.60 10.40
CA ALA A 313 -18.91 10.32 10.32
C ALA A 313 -20.13 9.39 10.26
N TRP A 314 -19.96 8.11 9.92
CA TRP A 314 -21.05 7.16 9.72
C TRP A 314 -21.07 6.04 10.77
N SER A 315 -20.13 6.01 11.69
CA SER A 315 -20.01 4.93 12.67
C SER A 315 -19.33 5.43 13.94
N GLU A 316 -19.90 5.05 15.08
CA GLU A 316 -19.30 5.27 16.40
C GLU A 316 -17.91 4.64 16.50
N ALA A 317 -17.16 5.09 17.51
CA ALA A 317 -15.78 4.68 17.72
C ALA A 317 -15.65 3.15 17.90
N VAL A 318 -14.80 2.54 17.09
CA VAL A 318 -14.36 1.16 17.22
C VAL A 318 -12.98 1.17 17.84
N GLN A 319 -12.84 0.48 18.97
CA GLN A 319 -11.60 0.32 19.70
C GLN A 319 -11.02 -1.05 19.44
N SER A 320 -9.70 -1.12 19.30
CA SER A 320 -8.97 -2.36 19.12
C SER A 320 -7.71 -2.37 19.96
N GLU A 321 -7.45 -3.51 20.59
CA GLU A 321 -6.23 -3.75 21.34
C GLU A 321 -5.61 -5.07 20.88
N ILE A 322 -4.32 -5.06 20.61
CA ILE A 322 -3.56 -6.22 20.15
C ILE A 322 -2.34 -6.37 21.04
N HIS A 323 -2.20 -7.52 21.68
CA HIS A 323 -1.02 -7.89 22.45
C HIS A 323 -0.42 -9.16 21.87
N ALA A 324 0.87 -9.12 21.56
CA ALA A 324 1.62 -10.28 21.13
C ALA A 324 2.86 -10.46 22.00
N GLU A 325 3.03 -11.65 22.56
CA GLU A 325 4.18 -12.05 23.36
C GLU A 325 4.87 -13.22 22.66
N ASN A 326 6.20 -13.16 22.59
CA ASN A 326 7.04 -14.13 21.92
C ASN A 326 8.30 -14.38 22.76
N SER A 327 8.19 -15.26 23.75
CA SER A 327 9.34 -15.78 24.51
C SER A 327 9.76 -17.15 23.98
N GLN A 328 10.84 -17.73 24.49
CA GLN A 328 11.37 -19.03 24.01
C GLN A 328 10.30 -20.12 24.03
N ASP A 329 9.62 -20.25 25.17
CA ASP A 329 8.69 -21.34 25.47
C ASP A 329 7.21 -20.95 25.32
N ARG A 330 6.91 -19.67 25.09
CA ARG A 330 5.54 -19.15 25.10
C ARG A 330 5.30 -18.16 23.98
N LYS A 331 4.23 -18.39 23.21
CA LYS A 331 3.73 -17.46 22.18
C LYS A 331 2.29 -17.12 22.52
N ILE A 332 1.96 -15.85 22.64
CA ILE A 332 0.58 -15.42 22.87
C ILE A 332 0.23 -14.32 21.89
N LEU A 333 -0.97 -14.37 21.34
CA LEU A 333 -1.62 -13.30 20.62
C LEU A 333 -3.01 -13.09 21.23
N ARG A 334 -3.29 -11.88 21.68
CA ARG A 334 -4.61 -11.45 22.16
C ARG A 334 -5.05 -10.28 21.30
N CYS A 335 -6.20 -10.40 20.68
CA CYS A 335 -6.82 -9.33 19.92
C CYS A 335 -8.20 -9.08 20.52
N TRP A 336 -8.43 -7.85 20.93
CA TRP A 336 -9.68 -7.34 21.45
C TRP A 336 -10.22 -6.31 20.46
N LEU A 337 -11.49 -6.40 20.12
CA LEU A 337 -12.16 -5.47 19.24
C LEU A 337 -13.52 -5.13 19.85
N LYS A 338 -13.70 -3.86 20.20
CA LYS A 338 -14.94 -3.33 20.76
C LYS A 338 -15.55 -2.34 19.78
N GLY A 339 -16.69 -2.72 19.21
CA GLY A 339 -17.55 -1.83 18.45
C GLY A 339 -18.78 -1.38 19.27
N PRO A 340 -19.67 -0.59 18.66
CA PRO A 340 -20.85 -0.05 19.35
C PRO A 340 -21.87 -1.12 19.76
N GLN A 341 -22.03 -2.18 18.96
CA GLN A 341 -23.02 -3.24 19.21
C GLN A 341 -22.41 -4.59 19.54
N ARG A 342 -21.12 -4.79 19.26
CA ARG A 342 -20.46 -6.09 19.35
C ARG A 342 -19.04 -5.96 19.87
N GLU A 343 -18.66 -6.90 20.71
CA GLU A 343 -17.31 -7.13 21.18
C GLU A 343 -16.81 -8.47 20.65
N LEU A 344 -15.53 -8.54 20.28
CA LEU A 344 -14.86 -9.75 19.78
C LEU A 344 -13.49 -9.89 20.44
N ASN A 345 -13.28 -11.05 21.06
CA ASN A 345 -12.09 -11.39 21.83
C ASN A 345 -11.47 -12.64 21.21
N LEU A 346 -10.33 -12.47 20.57
CA LEU A 346 -9.55 -13.54 19.98
C LEU A 346 -8.30 -13.75 20.83
N THR A 347 -8.06 -14.99 21.26
CA THR A 347 -6.84 -15.37 21.97
C THR A 347 -6.25 -16.60 21.31
N ALA A 348 -4.97 -16.53 20.98
CA ALA A 348 -4.17 -17.68 20.58
C ALA A 348 -2.97 -17.77 21.52
N ALA A 349 -2.80 -18.90 22.19
CA ALA A 349 -1.68 -19.14 23.08
C ALA A 349 -1.06 -20.50 22.78
N TYR A 350 0.26 -20.52 22.76
CA TYR A 350 1.08 -21.70 22.64
C TYR A 350 2.10 -21.69 23.78
N ARG A 351 2.27 -22.83 24.45
CA ARG A 351 3.32 -23.02 25.45
C ARG A 351 4.00 -24.36 25.21
N HIS A 352 5.32 -24.39 25.28
CA HIS A 352 6.13 -25.58 25.20
C HIS A 352 6.93 -25.73 26.49
N THR A 353 7.11 -26.97 26.96
CA THR A 353 8.05 -27.31 28.03
C THR A 353 8.91 -28.45 27.53
N GLU A 354 10.23 -28.34 27.70
CA GLU A 354 11.17 -29.35 27.20
C GLU A 354 11.25 -30.60 28.10
N GLN A 355 11.07 -30.46 29.42
CA GLN A 355 11.06 -31.60 30.34
C GLN A 355 9.97 -31.46 31.41
N PRO A 356 8.91 -32.30 31.36
CA PRO A 356 8.56 -33.24 30.29
C PRO A 356 8.23 -32.52 28.97
N TRP A 357 8.47 -33.17 27.83
CA TRP A 357 8.16 -32.65 26.48
C TRP A 357 6.64 -32.50 26.36
N LYS A 358 6.15 -31.26 26.54
CA LYS A 358 4.72 -30.98 26.58
C LYS A 358 4.41 -29.66 25.89
N SER A 359 3.45 -29.68 24.98
CA SER A 359 2.99 -28.50 24.25
C SER A 359 1.52 -28.27 24.49
N HIS A 360 1.17 -27.05 24.87
CA HIS A 360 -0.20 -26.60 25.07
C HIS A 360 -0.58 -25.60 23.97
N VAL A 361 -1.77 -25.77 23.41
CA VAL A 361 -2.36 -24.86 22.43
C VAL A 361 -3.73 -24.44 22.96
N LEU A 362 -4.01 -23.14 22.95
CA LEU A 362 -5.32 -22.59 23.26
C LEU A 362 -5.69 -21.59 22.18
N LEU A 363 -6.82 -21.82 21.52
CA LEU A 363 -7.44 -20.89 20.58
C LEU A 363 -8.84 -20.57 21.08
N THR A 364 -9.12 -19.30 21.31
CA THR A 364 -10.43 -18.83 21.75
C THR A 364 -10.90 -17.70 20.86
N ALA A 365 -12.13 -17.76 20.40
CA ALA A 365 -12.81 -16.69 19.70
C ALA A 365 -14.18 -16.48 20.36
N LEU A 366 -14.30 -15.46 21.20
CA LEU A 366 -15.52 -15.10 21.91
C LEU A 366 -16.09 -13.83 21.29
N GLY A 367 -17.39 -13.83 21.00
CA GLY A 367 -18.12 -12.64 20.59
C GLY A 367 -19.36 -12.43 21.44
N THR A 368 -19.83 -11.19 21.52
CA THR A 368 -21.16 -10.91 22.09
C THR A 368 -22.23 -11.21 21.05
N GLY A 369 -23.10 -12.20 21.33
CA GLY A 369 -24.27 -12.52 20.51
C GLY A 369 -25.38 -11.48 20.65
N ALA A 370 -26.44 -11.61 19.84
CA ALA A 370 -27.56 -10.64 19.75
C ALA A 370 -28.35 -10.43 21.06
N ARG A 371 -28.15 -11.28 22.08
CA ARG A 371 -28.79 -11.18 23.42
C ARG A 371 -27.82 -10.85 24.56
N GLY A 372 -26.57 -10.47 24.25
CA GLY A 372 -25.56 -10.16 25.26
C GLY A 372 -24.89 -11.38 25.91
N HIS A 373 -25.24 -12.60 25.51
CA HIS A 373 -24.51 -13.80 25.93
C HIS A 373 -23.21 -13.95 25.13
N PRO A 374 -22.09 -14.35 25.77
CA PRO A 374 -20.85 -14.67 25.08
C PRO A 374 -21.04 -15.97 24.28
N GLU A 375 -21.05 -15.86 22.95
CA GLU A 375 -21.05 -16.99 22.03
C GLU A 375 -19.66 -17.11 21.42
N GLY A 376 -19.09 -18.31 21.39
CA GLY A 376 -17.72 -18.45 20.91
C GLY A 376 -17.22 -19.87 20.76
N LEU A 377 -16.11 -19.97 20.04
CA LEU A 377 -15.37 -21.19 19.79
C LEU A 377 -14.14 -21.22 20.71
N GLN A 378 -13.92 -22.35 21.37
CA GLN A 378 -12.70 -22.61 22.12
C GLN A 378 -12.12 -23.97 21.73
N LEU A 379 -10.88 -23.99 21.30
CA LEU A 379 -10.09 -25.19 21.08
C LEU A 379 -8.92 -25.18 22.06
N GLU A 380 -8.83 -26.21 22.87
CA GLU A 380 -7.72 -26.46 23.78
C GLU A 380 -7.04 -27.78 23.39
N GLY A 381 -5.73 -27.78 23.30
CA GLY A 381 -4.93 -28.92 22.88
C GLY A 381 -3.73 -29.12 23.78
N VAL A 382 -3.43 -30.36 24.10
CA VAL A 382 -2.24 -30.77 24.85
C VAL A 382 -1.55 -31.89 24.08
N LEU A 383 -0.28 -31.70 23.75
CA LEU A 383 0.58 -32.70 23.15
C LEU A 383 1.66 -33.07 24.16
N GLU A 384 1.70 -34.34 24.55
CA GLU A 384 2.68 -34.92 25.45
C GLU A 384 3.56 -35.89 24.68
N GLU A 385 4.85 -35.85 24.95
CA GLU A 385 5.83 -36.76 24.38
C GLU A 385 6.63 -37.37 25.53
N LEU A 386 6.59 -38.70 25.60
CA LEU A 386 7.26 -39.50 26.59
C LEU A 386 8.25 -40.41 25.87
N VAL A 387 9.52 -40.26 26.19
CA VAL A 387 10.58 -41.16 25.74
C VAL A 387 11.09 -41.91 26.95
N GLN A 388 10.91 -43.22 26.96
CA GLN A 388 11.39 -44.10 28.02
C GLN A 388 12.39 -45.08 27.40
N ASP A 389 13.67 -44.81 27.62
CA ASP A 389 14.82 -45.53 27.06
C ASP A 389 14.77 -45.66 25.52
N ARG A 390 15.59 -46.57 24.95
CA ARG A 390 15.61 -46.87 23.50
C ARG A 390 14.49 -47.85 23.08
N SER A 391 13.58 -48.19 23.99
CA SER A 391 12.58 -49.26 23.80
C SER A 391 11.14 -48.79 23.78
N LEU A 392 10.82 -47.61 24.31
CA LEU A 392 9.45 -47.08 24.32
C LEU A 392 9.44 -45.59 23.97
N TYR A 393 8.66 -45.25 22.96
CA TYR A 393 8.34 -43.87 22.60
C TYR A 393 6.82 -43.73 22.57
N ARG A 394 6.27 -42.71 23.23
CA ARG A 394 4.84 -42.43 23.24
C ARG A 394 4.60 -40.96 22.98
N LYS A 395 3.71 -40.67 22.03
CA LYS A 395 3.24 -39.32 21.73
C LYS A 395 1.72 -39.27 21.83
N GLN A 396 1.20 -38.35 22.61
CA GLN A 396 -0.22 -38.26 22.92
C GLN A 396 -0.73 -36.83 22.72
N GLY A 397 -1.66 -36.64 21.79
CA GLY A 397 -2.39 -35.40 21.57
C GLY A 397 -3.82 -35.50 22.11
N THR A 398 -4.20 -34.61 23.01
CA THR A 398 -5.57 -34.48 23.51
C THR A 398 -6.12 -33.12 23.12
N PHE A 399 -7.25 -33.09 22.41
CA PHE A 399 -7.92 -31.86 21.98
C PHE A 399 -9.34 -31.80 22.56
N SER A 400 -9.72 -30.63 23.05
CA SER A 400 -11.05 -30.31 23.54
C SER A 400 -11.63 -29.15 22.76
N LEU A 401 -12.80 -29.35 22.16
CA LEU A 401 -13.51 -28.35 21.37
C LEU A 401 -14.80 -27.96 22.08
N ARG A 402 -14.98 -26.67 22.36
CA ARG A 402 -16.24 -26.08 22.82
C ARG A 402 -16.78 -25.19 21.71
N HIS A 403 -17.99 -25.46 21.26
CA HIS A 403 -18.68 -24.68 20.23
C HIS A 403 -20.18 -24.57 20.55
N PRO A 404 -20.85 -23.51 20.06
CA PRO A 404 -22.29 -23.33 20.27
C PRO A 404 -23.15 -24.11 19.26
N TRP A 405 -22.55 -24.78 18.27
CA TRP A 405 -23.31 -25.47 17.22
C TRP A 405 -24.05 -26.71 17.72
N THR A 406 -25.24 -26.95 17.18
CA THR A 406 -26.11 -28.12 17.45
C THR A 406 -25.67 -29.39 16.70
N VAL A 407 -24.53 -29.36 16.01
CA VAL A 407 -24.00 -30.47 15.22
C VAL A 407 -23.28 -31.46 16.16
N PRO A 408 -23.39 -32.79 15.95
CA PRO A 408 -22.67 -33.79 16.73
C PRO A 408 -21.18 -33.79 16.36
N LEU A 409 -20.44 -32.79 16.81
CA LEU A 409 -18.98 -32.77 16.72
C LEU A 409 -18.39 -33.36 18.01
N PRO A 410 -17.38 -34.23 17.91
CA PRO A 410 -16.74 -34.79 19.09
C PRO A 410 -16.08 -33.67 19.91
N GLN A 411 -16.54 -33.51 21.15
CA GLN A 411 -16.02 -32.48 22.07
C GLN A 411 -14.59 -32.78 22.54
N ARG A 412 -14.18 -34.05 22.49
CA ARG A 412 -12.85 -34.52 22.87
C ARG A 412 -12.32 -35.46 21.81
N ILE A 413 -11.06 -35.26 21.44
CA ILE A 413 -10.33 -36.11 20.50
C ILE A 413 -9.02 -36.47 21.19
N LEU A 414 -8.76 -37.76 21.34
CA LEU A 414 -7.47 -38.29 21.79
C LEU A 414 -6.81 -39.01 20.63
N LEU A 415 -5.59 -38.60 20.30
CA LEU A 415 -4.70 -39.27 19.37
C LEU A 415 -3.47 -39.73 20.14
N GLN A 416 -3.17 -41.02 20.12
CA GLN A 416 -2.00 -41.57 20.79
C GLN A 416 -1.24 -42.48 19.84
N GLU A 417 0.05 -42.24 19.71
CA GLU A 417 1.00 -43.08 18.99
C GLU A 417 1.98 -43.68 19.99
N THR A 418 2.09 -45.00 20.03
CA THR A 418 3.03 -45.71 20.90
C THR A 418 3.91 -46.60 20.06
N PHE A 419 5.21 -46.34 20.10
CA PHE A 419 6.23 -47.17 19.46
C PHE A 419 6.98 -47.97 20.52
N THR A 420 7.07 -49.27 20.33
CA THR A 420 7.80 -50.19 21.20
C THR A 420 8.81 -51.01 20.40
N ALA A 421 10.04 -51.09 20.90
CA ALA A 421 11.11 -51.89 20.33
C ALA A 421 11.48 -53.03 21.27
N ASP A 422 11.03 -54.24 20.93
CA ASP A 422 11.42 -55.48 21.59
C ASP A 422 12.64 -56.09 20.91
N ARG A 423 13.81 -55.83 21.48
CA ARG A 423 15.08 -56.35 20.97
C ARG A 423 15.27 -57.84 21.20
N ARG A 424 14.59 -58.45 22.18
CA ARG A 424 14.72 -59.89 22.47
C ARG A 424 14.07 -60.70 21.37
N HIS A 425 12.92 -60.24 20.87
CA HIS A 425 12.18 -60.88 19.79
C HIS A 425 12.39 -60.21 18.41
N GLN A 426 13.36 -59.29 18.29
CA GLN A 426 13.64 -58.51 17.07
C GLN A 426 12.38 -57.92 16.43
N ARG A 427 11.50 -57.34 17.26
CA ARG A 427 10.18 -56.84 16.88
C ARG A 427 10.04 -55.36 17.24
N TYR A 428 9.46 -54.60 16.33
CA TYR A 428 9.09 -53.20 16.49
C TYR A 428 7.59 -53.10 16.25
N SER A 429 6.87 -52.41 17.11
CA SER A 429 5.43 -52.18 16.92
C SER A 429 5.10 -50.71 17.08
N LEU A 430 4.24 -50.23 16.17
CA LEU A 430 3.65 -48.90 16.19
C LEU A 430 2.14 -49.07 16.38
N GLU A 431 1.63 -48.56 17.48
CA GLU A 431 0.22 -48.56 17.83
C GLU A 431 -0.32 -47.13 17.71
N THR A 432 -1.32 -46.93 16.86
CA THR A 432 -2.04 -45.67 16.67
C THR A 432 -3.46 -45.84 17.21
N ARG A 433 -3.79 -45.08 18.23
CA ARG A 433 -5.08 -45.08 18.92
C ARG A 433 -5.77 -43.73 18.70
N VAL A 434 -7.00 -43.77 18.21
CA VAL A 434 -7.87 -42.59 18.04
C VAL A 434 -9.14 -42.81 18.85
N VAL A 435 -9.44 -41.89 19.77
CA VAL A 435 -10.69 -41.89 20.53
C VAL A 435 -11.45 -40.60 20.24
N LEU A 436 -12.70 -40.75 19.76
CA LEU A 436 -13.62 -39.66 19.48
C LEU A 436 -14.72 -39.67 20.55
N GLY A 437 -14.73 -38.66 21.42
CA GLY A 437 -15.69 -38.57 22.53
C GLY A 437 -15.52 -39.70 23.56
N ALA A 438 -16.63 -40.34 23.94
CA ALA A 438 -16.67 -41.43 24.94
C ALA A 438 -17.10 -42.79 24.37
N GLN A 439 -17.38 -42.90 23.07
CA GLN A 439 -18.02 -44.09 22.48
C GLN A 439 -17.27 -44.71 21.30
N GLU A 440 -16.44 -43.95 20.56
CA GLU A 440 -15.77 -44.46 19.36
C GLU A 440 -14.26 -44.52 19.59
N GLU A 441 -13.72 -45.75 19.67
CA GLU A 441 -12.29 -46.01 19.72
C GLU A 441 -11.87 -46.86 18.50
N THR A 442 -10.90 -46.33 17.75
CA THR A 442 -10.23 -47.02 16.66
C THR A 442 -8.78 -47.27 17.05
N LEU A 443 -8.36 -48.53 16.96
CA LEU A 443 -7.00 -48.96 17.23
C LEU A 443 -6.39 -49.57 15.97
N GLN A 444 -5.23 -49.08 15.57
CA GLN A 444 -4.44 -49.64 14.48
C GLN A 444 -3.06 -49.99 15.00
N THR A 445 -2.62 -51.22 14.75
CA THR A 445 -1.30 -51.70 15.16
C THR A 445 -0.55 -52.22 13.95
N VAL A 446 0.65 -51.71 13.72
CA VAL A 446 1.58 -52.20 12.70
C VAL A 446 2.80 -52.77 13.40
N VAL A 447 3.16 -54.00 13.06
CA VAL A 447 4.30 -54.72 13.62
C VAL A 447 5.30 -55.04 12.52
N LEU A 448 6.55 -54.66 12.73
CA LEU A 448 7.71 -55.02 11.91
C LEU A 448 8.59 -55.95 12.73
N GLY A 449 8.92 -57.13 12.24
CA GLY A 449 9.77 -58.05 12.98
C GLY A 449 10.56 -58.99 12.10
N TYR A 450 11.43 -59.78 12.73
CA TYR A 450 12.14 -60.89 12.09
C TYR A 450 11.61 -62.21 12.65
N GLN A 451 11.26 -63.13 11.75
CA GLN A 451 10.88 -64.50 12.11
C GLN A 451 11.74 -65.46 11.29
N ALA A 452 12.44 -66.38 11.97
CA ALA A 452 13.39 -67.30 11.34
C ALA A 452 14.45 -66.61 10.43
N GLY A 453 14.88 -65.39 10.77
CA GLY A 453 15.86 -64.63 9.98
C GLY A 453 15.27 -63.81 8.82
N HIS A 454 13.97 -63.90 8.55
CA HIS A 454 13.29 -63.15 7.49
C HIS A 454 12.45 -62.00 8.05
N PRO A 455 12.48 -60.80 7.44
CA PRO A 455 11.66 -59.67 7.87
C PRO A 455 10.19 -59.90 7.50
N TYR A 456 9.26 -59.48 8.37
CA TYR A 456 7.82 -59.45 8.10
C TYR A 456 7.19 -58.15 8.59
N VAL A 457 6.05 -57.81 7.98
CA VAL A 457 5.18 -56.71 8.39
C VAL A 457 3.77 -57.26 8.57
N SER A 458 3.15 -56.99 9.71
CA SER A 458 1.73 -57.30 9.94
C SER A 458 0.99 -56.05 10.40
N GLY A 459 -0.25 -55.89 9.94
CA GLY A 459 -1.14 -54.81 10.34
C GLY A 459 -2.44 -55.39 10.89
N LEU A 460 -2.92 -54.84 12.00
CA LEU A 460 -4.22 -55.16 12.58
C LEU A 460 -4.99 -53.84 12.78
N GLN A 461 -6.27 -53.83 12.41
CA GLN A 461 -7.16 -52.70 12.65
C GLN A 461 -8.41 -53.21 13.36
N GLY A 462 -8.75 -52.60 14.51
CA GLY A 462 -9.93 -52.91 15.29
C GLY A 462 -10.71 -51.65 15.62
N SER A 463 -12.03 -51.67 15.40
CA SER A 463 -12.97 -50.66 15.89
C SER A 463 -13.84 -51.27 16.98
N THR A 464 -13.99 -50.59 18.11
CA THR A 464 -14.94 -51.03 19.14
C THR A 464 -16.38 -50.88 18.63
N GLY A 465 -17.10 -51.99 18.61
CA GLY A 465 -18.38 -52.22 17.92
C GLY A 465 -18.51 -53.67 17.41
N ARG A 466 -17.38 -54.35 17.18
CA ARG A 466 -17.31 -55.81 17.05
C ARG A 466 -16.04 -56.32 17.76
N VAL A 467 -16.22 -57.33 18.61
CA VAL A 467 -15.13 -58.18 19.09
C VAL A 467 -14.53 -58.86 17.85
N PRO A 468 -13.22 -58.73 17.56
CA PRO A 468 -12.61 -59.56 16.54
C PRO A 468 -12.67 -61.00 17.02
N SER A 469 -13.43 -61.83 16.33
CA SER A 469 -13.45 -63.26 16.58
C SER A 469 -12.09 -63.82 16.16
N ALA A 470 -11.60 -64.86 16.84
CA ALA A 470 -10.38 -65.59 16.47
C ALA A 470 -10.43 -66.25 15.07
N SER A 471 -11.50 -66.00 14.31
CA SER A 471 -11.77 -66.46 12.95
C SER A 471 -11.84 -65.33 11.91
N ASP A 472 -11.60 -64.06 12.28
CA ASP A 472 -11.57 -62.98 11.29
C ASP A 472 -10.27 -63.05 10.49
N PRO A 473 -10.32 -63.06 9.14
CA PRO A 473 -9.16 -63.30 8.31
C PRO A 473 -8.12 -62.21 8.58
N SER A 474 -6.93 -62.65 8.98
CA SER A 474 -5.71 -61.87 8.87
C SER A 474 -5.56 -61.46 7.40
N VAL A 475 -5.89 -60.21 7.08
CA VAL A 475 -5.53 -59.66 5.78
C VAL A 475 -4.03 -59.38 5.82
N CYS A 476 -3.24 -60.36 5.38
CA CYS A 476 -1.89 -60.12 4.89
C CYS A 476 -2.01 -59.21 3.66
N VAL A 477 -1.96 -57.90 3.85
CA VAL A 477 -1.77 -56.98 2.73
C VAL A 477 -0.29 -57.04 2.34
N CYS A 478 0.05 -57.90 1.39
CA CYS A 478 1.24 -57.70 0.57
C CYS A 478 1.01 -56.43 -0.27
N VAL A 479 1.39 -55.26 0.23
CA VAL A 479 1.46 -54.05 -0.59
C VAL A 479 2.71 -54.13 -1.46
N CYS A 480 2.61 -54.86 -2.57
CA CYS A 480 3.44 -54.59 -3.73
C CYS A 480 2.85 -53.38 -4.44
N THR A 481 3.32 -52.17 -4.10
CA THR A 481 3.66 -51.03 -4.99
C THR A 481 3.49 -49.63 -4.34
N HIS A 482 4.63 -48.96 -4.18
CA HIS A 482 4.88 -47.51 -4.23
C HIS A 482 4.21 -46.53 -3.24
N VAL A 483 4.55 -46.62 -1.95
CA VAL A 483 4.90 -45.43 -1.13
C VAL A 483 6.07 -45.81 -0.20
N CYS A 484 7.26 -45.34 -0.53
CA CYS A 484 8.46 -45.57 0.29
C CYS A 484 8.44 -44.65 1.53
N MET A 485 8.14 -45.19 2.72
CA MET A 485 8.65 -44.61 3.96
C MET A 485 10.12 -45.02 4.11
N TYR A 486 11.03 -44.06 3.96
CA TYR A 486 12.44 -44.27 4.26
C TYR A 486 12.64 -44.18 5.77
N VAL A 487 12.80 -45.34 6.44
CA VAL A 487 13.40 -45.41 7.77
C VAL A 487 14.89 -45.68 7.56
N VAL A 488 15.72 -44.65 7.72
CA VAL A 488 17.18 -44.79 7.67
C VAL A 488 17.65 -45.34 9.01
N VAL A 489 18.04 -46.61 9.04
CA VAL A 489 18.73 -47.22 10.18
C VAL A 489 20.24 -47.07 9.95
N PRO A 490 20.99 -46.38 10.83
CA PRO A 490 22.44 -46.29 10.68
C PRO A 490 23.09 -47.66 10.93
N PRO A 491 24.14 -48.04 10.18
CA PRO A 491 24.82 -49.31 10.38
C PRO A 491 25.51 -49.33 11.75
N ARG A 492 25.34 -50.44 12.48
CA ARG A 492 26.12 -50.73 13.69
C ARG A 492 27.59 -50.80 13.31
N SER A 493 28.41 -49.97 13.94
CA SER A 493 29.86 -50.12 14.02
C SER A 493 30.19 -51.53 14.53
N ALA A 494 30.78 -52.37 13.68
CA ALA A 494 31.56 -53.49 14.15
C ALA A 494 32.83 -52.92 14.80
N ARG A 495 33.02 -53.19 16.09
CA ARG A 495 34.35 -53.08 16.72
C ARG A 495 35.21 -54.22 16.15
N ALA A 496 36.32 -53.85 15.52
CA ALA A 496 37.63 -54.34 15.93
C ALA A 496 38.34 -53.14 16.57
#